data_AF-S7MHR5-F1
#
_entry.id   AF-S7MHR5-F1
#
_cell.length_a   1.000
_cell.length_b   1.000
_cell.length_c   1.000
_cell.angle_alpha   90.00
_cell.angle_beta   90.00
_cell.angle_gamma   90.00
#
_symmetry.space_group_name_H-M   'P 1'
#
loop_
_entity.id
_entity.type
_entity.pdbx_description
1 polymer ?
#
loop_
_entity_poly.entity_id
_entity_poly.type
_entity_poly.pdbx_seq_one_letter_code
_entity_poly.pdbx_strand_id
1 'polypeptide(L)'
;MMESNGFQRRWYLATGEEIYDVPGIHHVHPNGTLQIFPFPPSSFSTLIHDNTYYCTAENPSGKIRSQDVHIKAVLREPYTVRVEDQKTMRGNVAVFKCIIPSSVEVYITVVSWEKDTVSLISVKGPERSRLGHLQ
;
A
#
# COMPACT_ATOMS: atom_id res chain seq x y z
N MET A 1 -13.17 30.18 32.60
CA MET A 1 -13.01 29.97 31.16
C MET A 1 -12.24 28.68 30.95
N MET A 2 -12.93 27.58 30.64
CA MET A 2 -12.32 26.31 30.26
C MET A 2 -12.34 26.28 28.73
N GLU A 3 -11.22 26.56 28.07
CA GLU A 3 -11.10 26.29 26.64
C GLU A 3 -10.85 24.79 26.45
N SER A 4 -11.82 24.14 25.84
CA SER A 4 -11.73 22.79 25.32
C SER A 4 -10.66 22.72 24.22
N ASN A 5 -9.41 22.30 24.51
CA ASN A 5 -8.40 21.96 23.49
C ASN A 5 -7.18 21.21 24.11
N GLY A 6 -7.43 20.10 24.78
CA GLY A 6 -6.46 19.49 25.72
C GLY A 6 -5.17 18.87 25.17
N PHE A 7 -4.93 18.81 23.85
CA PHE A 7 -3.71 18.23 23.30
C PHE A 7 -3.30 18.88 21.97
N GLN A 8 -2.07 19.41 21.90
CA GLN A 8 -1.45 19.82 20.65
C GLN A 8 -0.95 18.56 19.91
N ARG A 9 -1.37 18.41 18.65
CA ARG A 9 -0.94 17.28 17.80
C ARG A 9 0.07 17.74 16.76
N ARG A 10 1.13 16.96 16.61
CA ARG A 10 2.20 17.18 15.63
C ARG A 10 2.56 15.87 14.95
N TRP A 11 3.01 15.95 13.70
CA TRP A 11 3.39 14.80 12.90
C TRP A 11 4.88 14.82 12.63
N TYR A 12 5.47 13.64 12.63
CA TYR A 12 6.90 13.44 12.46
C TYR A 12 7.17 12.30 11.50
N LEU A 13 8.30 12.37 10.80
CA LEU A 13 8.90 11.22 10.14
C LEU A 13 9.46 10.26 11.19
N ALA A 14 9.60 8.98 10.84
CA ALA A 14 10.24 7.98 11.70
C ALA A 14 11.68 8.35 12.12
N THR A 15 12.34 9.23 11.37
CA THR A 15 13.67 9.80 11.68
C THR A 15 13.63 10.83 12.83
N GLY A 16 12.45 11.27 13.25
CA GLY A 16 12.25 12.26 14.31
C GLY A 16 12.07 13.70 13.83
N GLU A 17 12.16 13.94 12.51
CA GLU A 17 11.94 15.25 11.90
C GLU A 17 10.46 15.62 11.91
N GLU A 18 10.12 16.84 12.35
CA GLU A 18 8.76 17.37 12.28
C GLU A 18 8.40 17.67 10.82
N ILE A 19 7.22 17.26 10.38
CA ILE A 19 6.79 17.52 9.00
C ILE A 19 6.23 18.94 8.89
N TYR A 20 6.58 19.63 7.81
CA TYR A 20 6.08 20.96 7.47
C TYR A 20 5.07 20.85 6.34
N ASP A 21 4.08 21.74 6.28
CA ASP A 21 3.13 21.76 5.17
C ASP A 21 3.83 21.95 3.82
N VAL A 22 3.50 21.09 2.86
CA VAL A 22 3.99 21.19 1.48
C VAL A 22 2.76 21.39 0.58
N PRO A 23 2.57 22.60 0.00
CA PRO A 23 1.39 22.91 -0.80
C PRO A 23 1.13 21.89 -1.91
N GLY A 24 -0.09 21.37 -1.95
CA GLY A 24 -0.51 20.38 -2.96
C GLY A 24 0.01 18.96 -2.75
N ILE A 25 0.74 18.69 -1.67
CA ILE A 25 1.25 17.34 -1.34
C ILE A 25 0.72 16.85 0.00
N HIS A 26 0.98 17.56 1.10
CA HIS A 26 0.39 17.24 2.40
C HIS A 26 0.07 18.48 3.23
N HIS A 27 -0.90 18.35 4.13
CA HIS A 27 -1.29 19.39 5.07
C HIS A 27 -1.72 18.79 6.42
N VAL A 28 -1.27 19.39 7.52
CA VAL A 28 -1.74 19.04 8.87
C VAL A 28 -2.86 19.99 9.28
N HIS A 29 -4.09 19.46 9.37
CA HIS A 29 -5.24 20.23 9.80
C HIS A 29 -5.14 20.65 11.28
N PRO A 30 -5.82 21.74 11.71
CA PRO A 30 -5.87 22.15 13.12
C PRO A 30 -6.41 21.06 14.06
N ASN A 31 -7.22 20.15 13.53
CA ASN A 31 -7.72 18.99 14.25
C ASN A 31 -6.72 17.82 14.33
N GLY A 32 -5.44 18.03 13.98
CA GLY A 32 -4.37 17.04 14.03
C GLY A 32 -4.40 15.97 12.94
N THR A 33 -5.27 16.07 11.93
CA THR A 33 -5.30 15.12 10.81
C THR A 33 -4.22 15.45 9.79
N LEU A 34 -3.39 14.47 9.41
CA LEU A 34 -2.51 14.57 8.25
C LEU A 34 -3.30 14.21 6.99
N GLN A 35 -3.49 15.18 6.09
CA GLN A 35 -4.07 14.97 4.77
C GLN A 35 -2.95 14.85 3.74
N ILE A 36 -3.00 13.78 2.94
CA ILE A 36 -2.16 13.62 1.74
C ILE A 36 -3.05 13.88 0.52
N PHE A 37 -2.64 14.80 -0.36
CA PHE A 37 -3.39 15.18 -1.56
C PHE A 37 -3.07 14.28 -2.75
N PRO A 38 -4.00 14.13 -3.73
CA PRO A 38 -3.68 13.53 -5.02
C PRO A 38 -2.59 14.33 -5.72
N PHE A 39 -1.66 13.63 -6.37
CA PHE A 39 -0.47 14.24 -6.96
C PHE A 39 -0.16 13.60 -8.33
N PRO A 40 0.38 14.34 -9.31
CA PRO A 40 0.82 13.77 -10.58
C PRO A 40 2.08 12.90 -10.40
N PRO A 41 2.31 11.89 -11.26
CA PRO A 41 3.51 11.03 -11.19
C PRO A 41 4.83 11.80 -11.09
N SER A 42 4.94 12.95 -11.76
CA SER A 42 6.12 13.82 -11.75
C SER A 42 6.47 14.44 -10.40
N SER A 43 5.53 14.44 -9.46
CA SER A 43 5.71 14.97 -8.10
C SER A 43 5.89 13.86 -7.05
N PHE A 44 6.02 12.61 -7.48
CA PHE A 44 6.29 11.50 -6.58
C PHE A 44 7.64 11.69 -5.88
N SER A 45 7.59 11.84 -4.57
CA SER A 45 8.75 11.78 -3.68
C SER A 45 8.60 10.61 -2.70
N THR A 46 9.61 9.75 -2.60
CA THR A 46 9.65 8.66 -1.60
C THR A 46 9.60 9.19 -0.18
N LEU A 47 10.18 10.36 0.09
CA LEU A 47 10.17 10.98 1.42
C LEU A 47 8.75 11.26 1.93
N ILE A 48 7.80 11.52 1.02
CA ILE A 48 6.42 11.87 1.36
C ILE A 48 5.45 10.72 1.10
N HIS A 49 5.65 9.99 0.00
CA HIS A 49 4.68 9.03 -0.51
C HIS A 49 5.08 7.58 -0.30
N ASP A 50 6.26 7.28 0.24
CA ASP A 50 6.67 5.92 0.63
C ASP A 50 7.55 6.01 1.89
N ASN A 51 6.93 6.36 3.01
CA ASN A 51 7.64 6.63 4.26
C ASN A 51 6.81 6.32 5.50
N THR A 52 7.48 6.29 6.65
CA THR A 52 6.86 5.97 7.95
C THR A 52 6.75 7.23 8.80
N TYR A 53 5.56 7.41 9.37
CA TYR A 53 5.17 8.57 10.16
C TYR A 53 4.75 8.17 11.56
N TYR A 54 4.78 9.12 12.49
CA TYR A 54 4.06 9.01 13.75
C TYR A 54 3.52 10.37 14.18
N CYS A 55 2.47 10.35 14.99
CA CYS A 55 1.90 11.55 15.59
C CYS A 55 2.26 11.60 17.07
N THR A 56 2.41 12.80 17.61
CA THR A 56 2.48 13.02 19.06
C THR A 56 1.32 13.88 19.51
N ALA A 57 0.80 13.59 20.70
CA ALA A 57 -0.15 14.44 21.40
C ALA A 57 0.52 14.96 22.68
N GLU A 58 0.54 16.27 22.84
CA GLU A 58 1.28 16.94 23.91
C GLU A 58 0.39 17.91 24.67
N ASN A 59 0.50 17.89 26.00
CA ASN A 59 -0.13 18.84 26.90
C ASN A 59 0.81 19.12 28.09
N PRO A 60 0.46 20.02 29.03
CA PRO A 60 1.31 20.33 30.18
C PRO A 60 1.65 19.12 31.07
N SER A 61 0.86 18.05 31.02
CA SER A 61 1.12 16.82 31.79
C SER A 61 2.09 15.87 31.09
N GLY A 62 2.35 16.06 29.78
CA GLY A 62 3.34 15.28 29.05
C GLY A 62 3.04 15.10 27.57
N LYS A 63 3.85 14.23 26.95
CA LYS A 63 3.82 13.92 25.52
C LYS A 63 3.71 12.42 25.32
N ILE A 64 2.76 12.01 24.48
CA ILE A 64 2.61 10.62 24.05
C ILE A 64 2.86 10.49 22.54
N ARG A 65 3.35 9.33 22.13
CA ARG A 65 3.66 8.98 20.73
C ARG A 65 2.72 7.89 20.25
N SER A 66 2.21 8.01 19.02
CA SER A 66 1.42 6.96 18.36
C SER A 66 2.29 5.75 17.95
N GLN A 67 1.62 4.71 17.46
CA GLN A 67 2.28 3.70 16.63
C GLN A 67 2.76 4.29 15.30
N ASP A 68 3.67 3.58 14.67
CA ASP A 68 4.21 3.91 13.36
C ASP A 68 3.15 3.66 12.28
N VAL A 69 2.99 4.63 11.38
CA VAL A 69 2.07 4.58 10.25
C VAL A 69 2.89 4.63 8.98
N HIS A 70 2.96 3.52 8.25
CA HIS A 70 3.62 3.47 6.96
C HIS A 70 2.66 3.90 5.85
N ILE A 71 2.99 5.00 5.17
CA ILE A 71 2.21 5.57 4.07
C ILE A 71 2.91 5.22 2.77
N LYS A 72 2.19 4.51 1.88
CA LYS A 72 2.65 4.19 0.54
C LYS A 72 1.59 4.56 -0.51
N ALA A 73 1.86 5.60 -1.28
CA ALA A 73 1.06 5.94 -2.45
C ALA A 73 1.51 5.10 -3.65
N VAL A 74 0.54 4.67 -4.44
CA VAL A 74 0.78 3.78 -5.58
C VAL A 74 0.27 4.46 -6.83
N LEU A 75 1.17 4.62 -7.81
CA LEU A 75 0.81 5.16 -9.12
C LEU A 75 0.06 4.10 -9.93
N ARG A 76 -1.03 4.53 -10.58
CA ARG A 76 -1.85 3.66 -11.43
C ARG A 76 -1.27 3.61 -12.84
N GLU A 77 -0.19 2.86 -12.99
CA GLU A 77 0.40 2.62 -14.31
C GLU A 77 -0.36 1.48 -15.04
N PRO A 78 -0.50 1.58 -16.38
CA PRO A 78 -1.06 0.49 -17.17
C PRO A 78 -0.22 -0.79 -17.00
N TYR A 79 -0.89 -1.91 -16.76
CA TYR A 79 -0.26 -3.22 -16.68
C TYR A 79 -1.04 -4.22 -17.53
N THR A 80 -0.33 -5.24 -18.01
CA THR A 80 -0.91 -6.36 -18.75
C THR A 80 -0.55 -7.65 -18.04
N VAL A 81 -1.56 -8.47 -17.76
CA VAL A 81 -1.37 -9.84 -17.28
C VAL A 81 -1.28 -10.79 -18.47
N ARG A 82 -0.59 -11.92 -18.29
CA ARG A 82 -0.49 -12.95 -19.34
C ARG A 82 -0.70 -14.34 -18.75
N VAL A 83 -1.02 -15.30 -19.61
CA VAL A 83 -1.10 -16.72 -19.28
C VAL A 83 -0.06 -17.44 -20.12
N GLU A 84 0.77 -18.27 -19.48
CA GLU A 84 1.77 -19.08 -20.19
C GLU A 84 1.16 -20.37 -20.74
N ASP A 85 1.62 -20.75 -21.95
CA ASP A 85 1.27 -22.03 -22.56
C ASP A 85 1.71 -23.20 -21.68
N GLN A 86 0.75 -24.04 -21.29
CA GLN A 86 1.01 -25.22 -20.49
C GLN A 86 1.20 -26.44 -21.38
N LYS A 87 2.27 -27.20 -21.14
CA LYS A 87 2.51 -28.50 -21.78
C LYS A 87 2.37 -29.60 -20.73
N THR A 88 1.45 -30.52 -20.96
CA THR A 88 1.23 -31.68 -20.09
C THR A 88 0.93 -32.92 -20.93
N MET A 89 1.19 -34.10 -20.37
CA MET A 89 0.84 -35.36 -21.02
C MET A 89 -0.66 -35.65 -20.85
N ARG A 90 -1.24 -36.42 -21.78
CA ARG A 90 -2.62 -36.87 -21.67
C ARG A 90 -2.82 -37.63 -20.36
N GLY A 91 -3.85 -37.26 -19.59
CA GLY A 91 -4.17 -37.86 -18.30
C GLY A 91 -3.58 -37.13 -17.09
N ASN A 92 -2.63 -36.21 -17.30
CA ASN A 92 -2.09 -35.37 -16.24
C ASN A 92 -2.92 -34.10 -16.03
N VAL A 93 -2.76 -33.50 -14.83
CA VAL A 93 -3.31 -32.19 -14.52
C VAL A 93 -2.45 -31.10 -15.16
N ALA A 94 -3.08 -30.11 -15.78
CA ALA A 94 -2.46 -28.84 -16.16
C ALA A 94 -2.87 -27.74 -15.19
N VAL A 95 -1.93 -26.87 -14.82
CA VAL A 95 -2.17 -25.73 -13.93
C VAL A 95 -1.85 -24.46 -14.70
N PHE A 96 -2.88 -23.68 -15.01
CA PHE A 96 -2.71 -22.37 -15.60
C PHE A 96 -2.38 -21.33 -14.52
N LYS A 97 -1.47 -20.42 -14.83
CA LYS A 97 -1.06 -19.34 -13.94
C LYS A 97 -1.24 -18.02 -14.65
N CYS A 98 -1.91 -17.09 -13.96
CA CYS A 98 -1.97 -15.70 -14.39
C CYS A 98 -0.67 -15.04 -13.92
N ILE A 99 0.17 -14.64 -14.86
CA ILE A 99 1.43 -13.98 -14.60
C ILE A 99 1.14 -12.50 -14.43
N ILE A 100 1.20 -12.06 -13.19
CA ILE A 100 1.04 -10.69 -12.77
C ILE A 100 2.43 -10.05 -12.68
N PRO A 101 2.67 -8.87 -13.26
CA PRO A 101 3.93 -8.16 -13.07
C PRO A 101 4.20 -7.91 -11.58
N SER A 102 5.43 -8.15 -11.13
CA SER A 102 5.80 -8.05 -9.71
C SER A 102 5.55 -6.66 -9.10
N SER A 103 5.59 -5.60 -9.90
CA SER A 103 5.31 -4.23 -9.47
C SER A 103 3.87 -4.02 -8.97
N VAL A 104 2.91 -4.83 -9.43
CA VAL A 104 1.48 -4.71 -9.11
C VAL A 104 0.91 -5.92 -8.37
N GLU A 105 1.69 -7.00 -8.19
CA GLU A 105 1.25 -8.26 -7.58
C GLU A 105 0.64 -8.09 -6.17
N VAL A 106 1.10 -7.11 -5.40
CA VAL A 106 0.58 -6.81 -4.06
C VAL A 106 -0.79 -6.12 -4.10
N TYR A 107 -1.15 -5.47 -5.21
CA TYR A 107 -2.33 -4.63 -5.33
C TYR A 107 -3.48 -5.27 -6.13
N ILE A 108 -3.21 -6.37 -6.84
CA ILE A 108 -4.20 -7.03 -7.70
C ILE A 108 -4.31 -8.52 -7.41
N THR A 109 -5.47 -9.09 -7.68
CA THR A 109 -5.73 -10.52 -7.47
C THR A 109 -6.46 -11.11 -8.68
N VAL A 110 -6.29 -12.41 -8.90
CA VAL A 110 -7.03 -13.12 -9.95
C VAL A 110 -8.47 -13.31 -9.50
N VAL A 111 -9.42 -12.78 -10.28
CA VAL A 111 -10.86 -12.80 -9.94
C VAL A 111 -11.61 -13.93 -10.64
N SER A 112 -11.31 -14.18 -11.91
CA SER A 112 -11.94 -15.21 -12.73
C SER A 112 -10.95 -15.74 -13.76
N TRP A 113 -11.25 -16.94 -14.26
CA TRP A 113 -10.62 -17.51 -15.45
C TRP A 113 -11.70 -17.66 -16.50
N GLU A 114 -11.40 -17.29 -17.74
CA GLU A 114 -12.36 -17.36 -18.85
C GLU A 114 -11.69 -17.97 -20.07
N LYS A 115 -12.46 -18.75 -20.83
CA LYS A 115 -12.06 -19.28 -22.14
C LYS A 115 -13.17 -18.97 -23.12
N ASP A 116 -12.86 -18.26 -24.20
CA ASP A 116 -13.82 -17.92 -25.25
C ASP A 116 -15.12 -17.32 -24.70
N THR A 117 -15.01 -16.39 -23.72
CA THR A 117 -16.12 -15.75 -22.97
C THR A 117 -16.87 -16.63 -21.96
N VAL A 118 -16.44 -17.87 -21.75
CA VAL A 118 -17.02 -18.79 -20.77
C VAL A 118 -16.18 -18.82 -19.49
N SER A 119 -16.79 -18.48 -18.35
CA SER A 119 -16.14 -18.57 -17.04
C SER A 119 -15.82 -20.01 -16.66
N LEU A 120 -14.58 -20.23 -16.20
CA LEU A 120 -14.09 -21.49 -15.68
C LEU A 120 -14.19 -21.50 -14.15
N ILE A 121 -14.49 -22.68 -13.60
CA ILE A 121 -14.49 -22.87 -12.15
C ILE A 121 -13.04 -22.97 -11.69
N SER A 122 -12.58 -21.96 -10.94
CA SER A 122 -11.26 -21.96 -10.32
C SER A 122 -11.28 -22.76 -9.04
N VAL A 123 -10.52 -23.86 -8.99
CA VAL A 123 -10.26 -24.58 -7.74
C VAL A 123 -9.00 -23.96 -7.13
N LYS A 124 -9.11 -23.37 -5.94
CA LYS A 124 -7.93 -22.90 -5.21
C LYS A 124 -7.01 -24.09 -4.94
N GLY A 125 -5.85 -24.11 -5.58
CA GLY A 125 -4.79 -25.06 -5.26
C GLY A 125 -4.24 -24.80 -3.85
N PRO A 126 -3.51 -25.76 -3.26
CA PRO A 126 -2.81 -25.53 -2.00
C PRO A 126 -1.88 -24.32 -2.16
N GLU A 127 -2.04 -23.32 -1.29
CA GLU A 127 -1.19 -22.13 -1.26
C GLU A 127 0.25 -22.60 -1.03
N ARG A 128 1.13 -22.39 -2.02
CA ARG A 128 2.56 -22.52 -1.79
C ARG A 128 2.95 -21.36 -0.87
N SER A 129 2.90 -21.60 0.43
CA SER A 129 3.60 -20.81 1.43
C SER A 129 5.01 -20.53 0.89
N ARG A 130 5.33 -19.23 0.79
CA ARG A 130 6.59 -18.67 0.30
C ARG A 130 7.74 -19.64 0.57
N LEU A 131 8.20 -20.34 -0.48
CA LEU A 131 9.50 -21.02 -0.39
C LEU A 131 10.51 -19.89 -0.20
N GLY A 132 11.00 -19.75 1.02
CA GLY A 132 12.20 -18.98 1.29
C GLY A 132 13.27 -19.39 0.30
N HIS A 133 13.92 -18.40 -0.28
CA HIS A 133 15.19 -18.55 -0.98
C HIS A 133 16.09 -19.49 -0.16
N LEU A 134 16.35 -20.68 -0.68
CA LEU A 134 17.49 -21.47 -0.23
C LEU A 134 18.70 -20.94 -1.01
N GLN A 135 19.60 -20.36 -0.23
CA GLN A 135 20.94 -19.95 -0.62
C GLN A 135 21.82 -21.17 -0.90
#